data_AF-A0A536PK81-F1
#
_entry.id   AF-A0A536PK81-F1
#
_cell.length_a   1.000
_cell.length_b   1.000
_cell.length_c   1.000
_cell.angle_alpha   90.00
_cell.angle_beta   90.00
_cell.angle_gamma   90.00
#
_symmetry.space_group_name_H-M   'P 1'
#
loop_
_entity.id
_entity.type
_entity.pdbx_description
1 polymer ?
#
loop_
_entity_poly.entity_id
_entity_poly.type
_entity_poly.pdbx_seq_one_letter_code
_entity_poly.pdbx_strand_id
1 'polypeptide(L)'
;MNAIQGLEGGALLAVICVLLFFEECGVPLPFAPGDLLLAIGGIAIAGGRINPAVFVAATAVSTLAGAALGREIFARVGFDRLMRVAGRLHARKPLQRASEILQRSGWRGVFTARLIPGLRVHTTQVAGVSRMSRASFYAGLLPATAVYLAAFVGLGAAFGRPILGLIHEAEHQVLVAVAVVAVVVVAFLVSRVVLRRTQVSLERGGWTGALRLQLESAGIVLIPACIGLNFAGHTLAKALSLPLFLDSTGTILSGVLAGPWIGGSVGFISNLVSSNTIDPVAAPYAVVSFAVGFTAGLSRYLNWQKRASGWITLWALCFAIASVLSTPINLLFYSGLSGVGPADSLFTFLKSLHLPAFAAAFLAEVAVDVPDKLITVVGALLIAQGLPAPAEGAERVNLDLAEAFTFVVRSMRWRRKILVGASCLLFFWLLIPFLLFTGYAVAVARNVRAGVHELPGWDHLRSKLKDGALILVLFLVWNIPGAVLTIPAGLATADPGQSALIPNNPAYSVLAGIGSLWGVLALLLQAAIWSQYLKGGFWAALNVPAVLRRLRFNLGLTIVVGALTVALSVAGLVGLAAIVVGILVTLPYASWIGAYLVGRYARITDAALA
;
A
#
# COMPACT_ATOMS: atom_id res chain seq x y z
N MET A 1 -16.79 -19.81 -40.54
CA MET A 1 -16.27 -19.47 -39.20
C MET A 1 -17.16 -19.92 -38.02
N ASN A 2 -18.36 -20.50 -38.20
CA ASN A 2 -19.28 -20.78 -37.08
C ASN A 2 -19.17 -22.18 -36.44
N ALA A 3 -18.60 -23.18 -37.11
CA ALA A 3 -18.55 -24.55 -36.57
C ALA A 3 -17.43 -24.76 -35.52
N ILE A 4 -16.30 -24.05 -35.66
CA ILE A 4 -15.13 -24.20 -34.77
C ILE A 4 -15.33 -23.43 -33.45
N GLN A 5 -15.94 -22.24 -33.49
CA GLN A 5 -16.32 -21.50 -32.26
C GLN A 5 -17.42 -22.22 -31.45
N GLY A 6 -18.31 -22.96 -32.11
CA GLY A 6 -19.33 -23.78 -31.44
C GLY A 6 -18.75 -25.01 -30.72
N LEU A 7 -17.65 -25.57 -31.23
CA LEU A 7 -16.94 -26.69 -30.62
C LEU A 7 -16.23 -26.28 -29.32
N GLU A 8 -15.65 -25.07 -29.24
CA GLU A 8 -15.01 -24.57 -28.03
C GLU A 8 -16.00 -24.32 -26.89
N GLY A 9 -17.15 -23.69 -27.19
CA GLY A 9 -18.22 -23.45 -26.20
C GLY A 9 -18.91 -24.75 -25.75
N GLY A 10 -19.16 -25.67 -26.69
CA GLY A 10 -19.75 -26.98 -26.40
C GLY A 10 -18.82 -27.88 -25.60
N ALA A 11 -17.53 -27.92 -25.92
CA ALA A 11 -16.53 -28.68 -25.17
C ALA A 11 -16.36 -28.13 -23.75
N LEU A 12 -16.31 -26.79 -23.59
CA LEU A 12 -16.26 -26.16 -22.28
C LEU A 12 -17.49 -26.49 -21.43
N LEU A 13 -18.68 -26.42 -22.01
CA LEU A 13 -19.93 -26.82 -21.35
C LEU A 13 -19.88 -28.29 -20.90
N ALA A 14 -19.43 -29.18 -21.78
CA ALA A 14 -19.33 -30.61 -21.49
C ALA A 14 -18.35 -30.89 -20.34
N VAL A 15 -17.16 -30.26 -20.35
CA VAL A 15 -16.16 -30.40 -19.29
C VAL A 15 -16.71 -29.89 -17.95
N ILE A 16 -17.34 -28.72 -17.93
CA ILE A 16 -17.96 -28.16 -16.72
C ILE A 16 -19.04 -29.11 -16.18
N CYS A 17 -19.90 -29.64 -17.05
CA CYS A 17 -20.96 -30.56 -16.66
C CYS A 17 -20.40 -31.86 -16.07
N VAL A 18 -19.38 -32.45 -16.70
CA VAL A 18 -18.73 -33.68 -16.23
C VAL A 18 -18.05 -33.46 -14.87
N LEU A 19 -17.30 -32.38 -14.71
CA LEU A 19 -16.63 -32.08 -13.45
C LEU A 19 -17.62 -31.79 -12.33
N LEU A 20 -18.66 -30.98 -12.58
CA LEU A 20 -19.74 -30.71 -11.63
C LEU A 20 -20.47 -32.00 -11.23
N PHE A 21 -20.73 -32.90 -12.19
CA PHE A 21 -21.36 -34.19 -11.91
C PHE A 21 -20.52 -35.03 -10.94
N PHE A 22 -19.21 -35.15 -11.17
CA PHE A 22 -18.33 -35.92 -10.29
C PHE A 22 -18.16 -35.29 -8.90
N GLU A 23 -18.06 -33.96 -8.85
CA GLU A 23 -18.01 -33.23 -7.58
C GLU A 23 -19.29 -33.45 -6.77
N GLU A 24 -20.46 -33.35 -7.40
CA GLU A 24 -21.77 -33.55 -6.78
C GLU A 24 -22.05 -35.01 -6.40
N CYS A 25 -21.40 -35.96 -7.07
CA CYS A 25 -21.36 -37.37 -6.66
C CYS A 25 -20.63 -37.57 -5.33
N GLY A 26 -19.89 -36.58 -4.83
CA GLY A 26 -19.16 -36.65 -3.56
C GLY A 26 -17.66 -36.88 -3.70
N VAL A 27 -17.09 -36.71 -4.90
CA VAL A 27 -15.64 -36.80 -5.13
C VAL A 27 -15.01 -35.42 -4.90
N PRO A 28 -14.15 -35.24 -3.88
CA PRO A 28 -13.48 -33.97 -3.69
C PRO A 28 -12.46 -33.76 -4.82
N LEU A 29 -12.77 -32.85 -5.75
CA LEU A 29 -11.85 -32.47 -6.81
C LEU A 29 -10.77 -31.53 -6.23
N PRO A 30 -9.47 -31.88 -6.30
CA PRO A 30 -8.40 -31.10 -5.65
C PRO A 30 -8.07 -29.76 -6.34
N PHE A 31 -8.52 -29.55 -7.59
CA PHE A 31 -8.05 -28.44 -8.43
C PHE A 31 -9.13 -27.43 -8.87
N ALA A 32 -10.42 -27.69 -8.65
CA ALA A 32 -11.49 -26.76 -9.05
C ALA A 32 -12.75 -26.90 -8.16
N PRO A 33 -13.05 -25.93 -7.28
CA PRO A 33 -14.34 -25.85 -6.59
C PRO A 33 -15.46 -25.62 -7.60
N GLY A 34 -16.61 -26.30 -7.48
CA GLY A 34 -17.72 -26.17 -8.44
C GLY A 34 -18.26 -24.74 -8.59
N ASP A 35 -18.12 -23.93 -7.54
CA ASP A 35 -18.42 -22.49 -7.54
C ASP A 35 -17.63 -21.76 -8.66
N LEU A 36 -16.37 -22.13 -8.85
CA LEU A 36 -15.47 -21.55 -9.84
C LEU A 36 -15.84 -22.00 -11.26
N LEU A 37 -16.26 -23.26 -11.44
CA LEU A 37 -16.69 -23.78 -12.74
C LEU A 37 -17.96 -23.07 -13.23
N LEU A 38 -18.91 -22.80 -12.33
CA LEU A 38 -20.13 -22.05 -12.64
C LEU A 38 -19.85 -20.57 -12.92
N ALA A 39 -18.90 -19.97 -12.19
CA ALA A 39 -18.46 -18.61 -12.47
C ALA A 39 -17.78 -18.49 -13.84
N ILE A 40 -16.89 -19.44 -14.20
CA ILE A 40 -16.25 -19.52 -15.52
C ILE A 40 -17.30 -19.67 -16.63
N GLY A 41 -18.32 -20.51 -16.41
CA GLY A 41 -19.46 -20.64 -17.31
C GLY A 41 -20.25 -19.33 -17.46
N GLY A 42 -20.48 -18.60 -16.37
CA GLY A 42 -21.09 -17.26 -16.40
C GLY A 42 -20.29 -16.25 -17.22
N ILE A 43 -18.96 -16.28 -17.12
CA ILE A 43 -18.06 -15.45 -17.95
C ILE A 43 -18.18 -15.85 -19.43
N ALA A 44 -18.22 -17.16 -19.73
CA ALA A 44 -18.40 -17.65 -21.10
C ALA A 44 -19.76 -17.25 -21.71
N ILE A 45 -20.81 -17.20 -20.90
CA ILE A 45 -22.13 -16.66 -21.28
C ILE A 45 -22.04 -15.16 -21.58
N ALA A 46 -21.36 -14.38 -20.73
CA ALA A 46 -21.18 -12.94 -20.94
C ALA A 46 -20.39 -12.61 -22.22
N GLY A 47 -19.45 -13.49 -22.60
CA GLY A 47 -18.69 -13.41 -23.85
C GLY A 47 -19.42 -13.94 -25.08
N GLY A 48 -20.70 -14.31 -24.98
CA GLY A 48 -21.51 -14.81 -26.09
C GLY A 48 -21.11 -16.19 -26.61
N ARG A 49 -20.24 -16.93 -25.88
CA ARG A 49 -19.72 -18.24 -26.32
C ARG A 49 -20.68 -19.40 -26.04
N ILE A 50 -21.58 -19.25 -25.07
CA ILE A 50 -22.55 -20.29 -24.67
C ILE A 50 -23.92 -19.66 -24.46
N ASN A 51 -24.98 -20.34 -24.94
CA ASN A 51 -26.36 -19.92 -24.69
C ASN A 51 -26.70 -20.09 -23.18
N PRO A 52 -27.14 -19.02 -22.49
CA PRO A 52 -27.44 -19.05 -21.05
C PRO A 52 -28.46 -20.13 -20.67
N ALA A 53 -29.50 -20.32 -21.48
CA ALA A 53 -30.55 -21.30 -21.19
C ALA A 53 -30.02 -22.73 -21.25
N VAL A 54 -29.18 -23.02 -22.25
CA VAL A 54 -28.55 -24.35 -22.43
C VAL A 54 -27.57 -24.62 -21.29
N PHE A 55 -26.75 -23.63 -20.92
CA PHE A 55 -25.79 -23.77 -19.82
C PHE A 55 -26.50 -24.08 -18.51
N VAL A 56 -27.47 -23.25 -18.11
CA VAL A 56 -28.20 -23.42 -16.84
C VAL A 56 -28.92 -24.77 -16.80
N ALA A 57 -29.59 -25.15 -17.89
CA ALA A 57 -30.27 -26.45 -17.98
C ALA A 57 -29.29 -27.62 -17.84
N ALA A 58 -28.18 -27.61 -18.58
CA ALA A 58 -27.19 -28.69 -18.56
C ALA A 58 -26.48 -28.81 -17.21
N THR A 59 -26.12 -27.68 -16.58
CA THR A 59 -25.51 -27.69 -15.24
C THR A 59 -26.50 -28.09 -14.16
N ALA A 60 -27.78 -27.74 -14.29
CA ALA A 60 -28.83 -28.20 -13.38
C ALA A 60 -29.00 -29.71 -13.45
N VAL A 61 -29.11 -30.26 -14.67
CA VAL A 61 -29.20 -31.72 -14.88
C VAL A 61 -27.98 -32.42 -14.31
N SER A 62 -26.77 -31.93 -14.59
CA SER A 62 -25.53 -32.52 -14.09
C SER A 62 -25.45 -32.50 -12.56
N THR A 63 -25.82 -31.38 -11.94
CA THR A 63 -25.84 -31.21 -10.48
C THR A 63 -26.84 -32.14 -9.82
N LEU A 64 -28.06 -32.22 -10.37
CA LEU A 64 -29.13 -33.07 -9.83
C LEU A 64 -28.82 -34.56 -10.01
N ALA A 65 -28.32 -34.95 -11.17
CA ALA A 65 -27.94 -36.34 -11.46
C ALA A 65 -26.75 -36.78 -10.60
N GLY A 66 -25.73 -35.93 -10.45
CA GLY A 66 -24.57 -36.21 -9.60
C GLY A 66 -24.97 -36.36 -8.13
N ALA A 67 -25.78 -35.44 -7.61
CA ALA A 67 -26.28 -35.51 -6.24
C ALA A 67 -27.18 -36.73 -5.99
N ALA A 68 -28.01 -37.11 -6.97
CA ALA A 68 -28.85 -38.30 -6.90
C ALA A 68 -28.02 -39.59 -6.84
N LEU A 69 -27.04 -39.72 -7.73
CA LEU A 69 -26.15 -40.87 -7.80
C LEU A 69 -25.29 -40.95 -6.53
N GLY A 70 -24.71 -39.84 -6.10
CA GLY A 70 -23.92 -39.76 -4.88
C GLY A 70 -24.70 -40.26 -3.65
N ARG A 71 -25.96 -39.81 -3.50
CA ARG A 71 -26.84 -40.28 -2.41
C ARG A 71 -27.00 -41.79 -2.40
N GLU A 72 -27.24 -42.41 -3.56
CA GLU A 72 -27.41 -43.87 -3.69
C GLU A 72 -26.10 -44.65 -3.47
N ILE A 73 -24.96 -44.08 -3.88
CA ILE A 73 -23.64 -44.67 -3.61
C ILE A 73 -23.37 -44.66 -2.10
N PHE A 74 -23.53 -43.50 -1.45
CA PHE A 74 -23.25 -43.36 -0.03
C PHE A 74 -24.26 -44.08 0.88
N ALA A 75 -25.49 -44.30 0.41
CA ALA A 75 -26.44 -45.20 1.06
C ALA A 75 -25.96 -46.66 1.13
N ARG A 76 -25.12 -47.10 0.18
CA ARG A 76 -24.52 -48.45 0.15
C ARG A 76 -23.18 -48.53 0.87
N VAL A 77 -22.40 -47.45 0.91
CA VAL A 77 -21.07 -47.42 1.56
C VAL A 77 -21.17 -47.51 3.09
N GLY A 78 -22.17 -46.84 3.71
CA GLY A 78 -22.40 -46.84 5.16
C GLY A 78 -21.49 -45.89 5.94
N PHE A 79 -21.93 -45.49 7.15
CA PHE A 79 -21.32 -44.41 7.95
C PHE A 79 -19.87 -44.71 8.37
N ASP A 80 -19.60 -45.95 8.78
CA ASP A 80 -18.29 -46.34 9.32
C ASP A 80 -17.18 -46.38 8.26
N ARG A 81 -17.53 -46.58 6.98
CA ARG A 81 -16.57 -46.50 5.87
C ARG A 81 -16.31 -45.05 5.47
N LEU A 82 -17.35 -44.22 5.41
CA LEU A 82 -17.21 -42.79 5.11
C LEU A 82 -16.34 -42.09 6.17
N MET A 83 -16.57 -42.34 7.46
CA MET A 83 -15.81 -41.71 8.56
C MET A 83 -14.34 -42.17 8.65
N ARG A 84 -14.03 -43.37 8.16
CA ARG A 84 -12.64 -43.86 8.00
C ARG A 84 -11.90 -43.07 6.92
N VAL A 85 -12.51 -42.88 5.75
CA VAL A 85 -11.91 -42.11 4.64
C VAL A 85 -11.84 -40.62 4.98
N ALA A 86 -12.88 -40.06 5.61
CA ALA A 86 -12.92 -38.67 6.05
C ALA A 86 -11.85 -38.34 7.11
N GLY A 87 -11.46 -39.32 7.93
CA GLY A 87 -10.35 -39.18 8.87
C GLY A 87 -9.00 -38.99 8.19
N ARG A 88 -8.75 -39.68 7.07
CA ARG A 88 -7.51 -39.54 6.28
C ARG A 88 -7.44 -38.21 5.51
N LEU A 89 -8.59 -37.65 5.16
CA LEU A 89 -8.71 -36.41 4.37
C LEU A 89 -9.05 -35.16 5.20
N HIS A 90 -8.94 -35.23 6.54
CA HIS A 90 -9.28 -34.12 7.46
C HIS A 90 -10.71 -33.54 7.33
N ALA A 91 -11.64 -34.25 6.67
CA ALA A 91 -13.00 -33.78 6.37
C ALA A 91 -14.06 -34.11 7.46
N ARG A 92 -13.63 -34.57 8.65
CA ARG A 92 -14.53 -34.99 9.74
C ARG A 92 -15.42 -33.85 10.26
N LYS A 93 -14.85 -32.65 10.48
CA LYS A 93 -15.59 -31.49 11.02
C LYS A 93 -16.70 -31.02 10.06
N PRO A 94 -16.46 -30.85 8.74
CA PRO A 94 -17.51 -30.55 7.77
C PRO A 94 -18.64 -31.58 7.73
N LEU A 95 -18.31 -32.87 7.74
CA LEU A 95 -19.29 -33.97 7.73
C LEU A 95 -20.19 -33.98 8.97
N GLN A 96 -19.61 -33.77 10.16
CA GLN A 96 -20.36 -33.69 11.41
C GLN A 96 -21.35 -32.51 11.39
N ARG A 97 -20.91 -31.33 10.95
CA ARG A 97 -21.78 -30.15 10.82
C ARG A 97 -22.92 -30.38 9.83
N ALA A 98 -22.64 -30.99 8.68
CA ALA A 98 -23.67 -31.35 7.71
C ALA A 98 -24.67 -32.35 8.31
N SER A 99 -24.21 -33.34 9.08
CA SER A 99 -25.06 -34.29 9.81
C SER A 99 -25.98 -33.61 10.81
N GLU A 100 -25.46 -32.69 11.63
CA GLU A 100 -26.26 -31.95 12.63
C GLU A 100 -27.37 -31.12 11.96
N ILE A 101 -27.06 -30.44 10.86
CA ILE A 101 -28.02 -29.61 10.12
C ILE A 101 -29.12 -30.48 9.49
N LEU A 102 -28.75 -31.62 8.89
CA LEU A 102 -29.69 -32.52 8.24
C LEU A 102 -30.60 -33.23 9.25
N GLN A 103 -30.07 -33.63 10.41
CA GLN A 103 -30.86 -34.26 11.48
C GLN A 103 -31.89 -33.31 12.10
N ARG A 104 -31.55 -32.03 12.26
CA ARG A 104 -32.46 -31.05 12.88
C ARG A 104 -33.60 -30.61 11.97
N SER A 105 -33.36 -30.54 10.66
CA SER A 105 -34.23 -29.79 9.75
C SER A 105 -34.65 -30.56 8.48
N GLY A 106 -34.24 -31.83 8.32
CA GLY A 106 -34.65 -32.69 7.21
C GLY A 106 -34.44 -32.05 5.83
N TRP A 107 -35.50 -31.85 5.06
CA TRP A 107 -35.46 -31.22 3.73
C TRP A 107 -34.95 -29.77 3.76
N ARG A 108 -35.31 -28.99 4.80
CA ARG A 108 -34.78 -27.65 5.02
C ARG A 108 -33.29 -27.69 5.35
N GLY A 109 -32.87 -28.74 6.06
CA GLY A 109 -31.45 -28.98 6.37
C GLY A 109 -30.62 -29.18 5.10
N VAL A 110 -31.13 -29.96 4.14
CA VAL A 110 -30.48 -30.12 2.81
C VAL A 110 -30.38 -28.80 2.08
N PHE A 111 -31.43 -27.98 2.09
CA PHE A 111 -31.41 -26.66 1.46
C PHE A 111 -30.32 -25.76 2.07
N THR A 112 -30.32 -25.61 3.39
CA THR A 112 -29.37 -24.73 4.09
C THR A 112 -27.92 -25.22 3.96
N ALA A 113 -27.68 -26.52 4.13
CA ALA A 113 -26.33 -27.08 4.07
C ALA A 113 -25.72 -26.98 2.65
N ARG A 114 -26.55 -27.02 1.60
CA ARG A 114 -26.09 -26.85 0.21
C ARG A 114 -25.73 -25.40 -0.17
N LEU A 115 -26.25 -24.41 0.56
CA LEU A 115 -25.92 -23.00 0.34
C LEU A 115 -24.67 -22.54 1.10
N ILE A 116 -24.15 -23.35 2.03
CA ILE A 116 -22.93 -23.02 2.78
C ILE A 116 -21.71 -23.54 2.01
N PRO A 117 -20.75 -22.67 1.63
CA PRO A 117 -19.53 -23.08 0.94
C PRO A 117 -18.77 -24.16 1.71
N GLY A 118 -18.31 -25.19 1.00
CA GLY A 118 -17.60 -26.33 1.59
C GLY A 118 -18.45 -27.36 2.34
N LEU A 119 -19.77 -27.14 2.55
CA LEU A 119 -20.68 -28.14 3.13
C LEU A 119 -21.57 -28.84 2.07
N ARG A 120 -21.67 -28.27 0.87
CA ARG A 120 -22.52 -28.73 -0.23
C ARG A 120 -22.27 -30.19 -0.62
N VAL A 121 -21.03 -30.54 -0.95
CA VAL A 121 -20.64 -31.90 -1.37
C VAL A 121 -20.87 -32.91 -0.23
N HIS A 122 -20.56 -32.51 1.00
CA HIS A 122 -20.77 -33.33 2.19
C HIS A 122 -22.25 -33.57 2.51
N THR A 123 -23.15 -32.68 2.06
CA THR A 123 -24.59 -32.84 2.26
C THR A 123 -25.12 -34.08 1.54
N THR A 124 -24.67 -34.34 0.30
CA THR A 124 -25.02 -35.55 -0.46
C THR A 124 -24.49 -36.82 0.21
N GLN A 125 -23.25 -36.77 0.70
CA GLN A 125 -22.61 -37.89 1.41
C GLN A 125 -23.38 -38.26 2.68
N VAL A 126 -23.70 -37.25 3.51
CA VAL A 126 -24.45 -37.42 4.76
C VAL A 126 -25.88 -37.90 4.49
N ALA A 127 -26.58 -37.31 3.51
CA ALA A 127 -27.95 -37.70 3.16
C ALA A 127 -28.05 -39.14 2.65
N GLY A 128 -27.02 -39.63 1.93
CA GLY A 128 -26.93 -41.01 1.50
C GLY A 128 -26.75 -41.96 2.68
N VAL A 129 -25.74 -41.70 3.52
CA VAL A 129 -25.43 -42.54 4.66
C VAL A 129 -26.55 -42.59 5.70
N SER A 130 -27.26 -41.48 5.93
CA SER A 130 -28.41 -41.43 6.84
C SER A 130 -29.68 -42.06 6.27
N ARG A 131 -29.63 -42.60 5.04
CA ARG A 131 -30.77 -43.18 4.31
C ARG A 131 -31.98 -42.25 4.26
N MET A 132 -31.73 -40.95 4.10
CA MET A 132 -32.80 -39.95 4.06
C MET A 132 -33.77 -40.27 2.90
N SER A 133 -35.08 -40.04 3.07
CA SER A 133 -36.06 -40.34 2.01
C SER A 133 -35.76 -39.53 0.73
N ARG A 134 -35.98 -40.14 -0.44
CA ARG A 134 -35.74 -39.50 -1.76
C ARG A 134 -36.52 -38.19 -1.88
N ALA A 135 -37.78 -38.19 -1.45
CA ALA A 135 -38.66 -37.04 -1.49
C ALA A 135 -38.10 -35.86 -0.68
N SER A 136 -37.65 -36.09 0.57
CA SER A 136 -37.08 -35.03 1.40
C SER A 136 -35.75 -34.51 0.86
N PHE A 137 -34.97 -35.35 0.18
CA PHE A 137 -33.71 -34.93 -0.44
C PHE A 137 -33.95 -34.02 -1.63
N TYR A 138 -34.81 -34.42 -2.57
CA TYR A 138 -35.14 -33.60 -3.73
C TYR A 138 -35.87 -32.31 -3.35
N ALA A 139 -36.74 -32.34 -2.33
CA ALA A 139 -37.43 -31.16 -1.83
C ALA A 139 -36.48 -30.06 -1.32
N GLY A 140 -35.32 -30.42 -0.75
CA GLY A 140 -34.27 -29.45 -0.38
C GLY A 140 -33.28 -29.14 -1.51
N LEU A 141 -32.97 -30.14 -2.34
CA LEU A 141 -31.97 -30.06 -3.41
C LEU A 141 -32.40 -29.15 -4.57
N LEU A 142 -33.65 -29.26 -5.03
CA LEU A 142 -34.17 -28.48 -6.16
C LEU A 142 -34.10 -26.96 -5.92
N PRO A 143 -34.68 -26.41 -4.83
CA PRO A 143 -34.61 -24.98 -4.57
C PRO A 143 -33.18 -24.51 -4.27
N ALA A 144 -32.36 -25.33 -3.62
CA ALA A 144 -30.96 -24.98 -3.36
C ALA A 144 -30.17 -24.86 -4.66
N THR A 145 -30.35 -25.81 -5.59
CA THR A 145 -29.67 -25.81 -6.89
C THR A 145 -30.08 -24.61 -7.74
N ALA A 146 -31.37 -24.25 -7.73
CA ALA A 146 -31.85 -23.06 -8.44
C ALA A 146 -31.20 -21.77 -7.91
N VAL A 147 -31.22 -21.56 -6.58
CA VAL A 147 -30.60 -20.39 -5.95
C VAL A 147 -29.09 -20.34 -6.21
N TYR A 148 -28.44 -21.50 -6.10
CA TYR A 148 -27.01 -21.64 -6.27
C TYR A 148 -26.55 -21.35 -7.71
N LEU A 149 -27.21 -21.94 -8.71
CA LEU A 149 -26.93 -21.65 -10.12
C LEU A 149 -27.19 -20.18 -10.45
N ALA A 150 -28.32 -19.63 -10.01
CA ALA A 150 -28.63 -18.21 -10.23
C ALA A 150 -27.56 -17.28 -9.62
N ALA A 151 -27.08 -17.59 -8.42
CA ALA A 151 -26.05 -16.80 -7.75
C ALA A 151 -24.71 -16.84 -8.49
N PHE A 152 -24.15 -18.03 -8.77
CA PHE A 152 -22.79 -18.13 -9.32
C PHE A 152 -22.72 -17.89 -10.84
N VAL A 153 -23.72 -18.33 -11.60
CA VAL A 153 -23.79 -18.01 -13.03
C VAL A 153 -24.11 -16.53 -13.22
N GLY A 154 -25.00 -15.96 -12.41
CA GLY A 154 -25.31 -14.53 -12.43
C GLY A 154 -24.11 -13.66 -12.04
N LEU A 155 -23.35 -14.07 -11.01
CA LEU A 155 -22.11 -13.40 -10.61
C LEU A 155 -21.07 -13.48 -11.73
N GLY A 156 -20.81 -14.66 -12.30
CA GLY A 156 -19.90 -14.81 -13.43
C GLY A 156 -20.30 -13.98 -14.66
N ALA A 157 -21.61 -13.86 -14.95
CA ALA A 157 -22.10 -13.05 -16.06
C ALA A 157 -22.00 -11.55 -15.80
N ALA A 158 -22.26 -11.09 -14.57
CA ALA A 158 -22.19 -9.69 -14.17
C ALA A 158 -20.74 -9.17 -14.11
N PHE A 159 -19.81 -9.97 -13.60
CA PHE A 159 -18.38 -9.63 -13.54
C PHE A 159 -17.61 -10.02 -14.80
N GLY A 160 -18.20 -10.83 -15.68
CA GLY A 160 -17.55 -11.33 -16.89
C GLY A 160 -17.22 -10.25 -17.91
N ARG A 161 -18.06 -9.22 -18.09
CA ARG A 161 -17.79 -8.14 -19.07
C ARG A 161 -16.55 -7.29 -18.71
N PRO A 162 -16.37 -6.82 -17.46
CA PRO A 162 -15.12 -6.18 -17.02
C PRO A 162 -13.90 -7.10 -17.13
N ILE A 163 -14.06 -8.38 -16.79
CA ILE A 163 -12.97 -9.38 -16.82
C ILE A 163 -12.55 -9.73 -18.25
N LEU A 164 -13.50 -9.84 -19.20
CA LEU A 164 -13.22 -10.11 -20.61
C LEU A 164 -12.51 -8.93 -21.29
N GLY A 165 -12.83 -7.69 -20.89
CA GLY A 165 -12.07 -6.50 -21.30
C GLY A 165 -10.61 -6.52 -20.83
N LEU A 166 -10.35 -7.05 -19.63
CA LEU A 166 -8.99 -7.28 -19.12
C LEU A 166 -8.29 -8.46 -19.81
N ILE A 167 -9.03 -9.49 -20.23
CA ILE A 167 -8.47 -10.70 -20.86
C ILE A 167 -8.09 -10.47 -22.33
N HIS A 168 -8.86 -9.70 -23.10
CA HIS A 168 -8.53 -9.42 -24.50
C HIS A 168 -7.25 -8.58 -24.66
N GLU A 169 -6.88 -7.76 -23.66
CA GLU A 169 -5.57 -7.11 -23.61
C GLU A 169 -4.47 -7.99 -22.98
N ALA A 170 -4.82 -9.14 -22.41
CA ALA A 170 -3.93 -9.95 -21.55
C ALA A 170 -3.46 -11.28 -22.12
N GLU A 171 -3.76 -11.64 -23.37
CA GLU A 171 -3.20 -12.86 -23.98
C GLU A 171 -1.66 -12.85 -24.03
N HIS A 172 -1.01 -11.67 -23.98
CA HIS A 172 0.44 -11.53 -23.79
C HIS A 172 0.88 -11.21 -22.35
N GLN A 173 -0.02 -10.82 -21.45
CA GLN A 173 0.34 -10.27 -20.13
C GLN A 173 0.39 -11.32 -19.01
N VAL A 174 -0.33 -12.44 -19.13
CA VAL A 174 -0.37 -13.47 -18.08
C VAL A 174 0.99 -14.14 -17.88
N LEU A 175 1.72 -14.41 -18.96
CA LEU A 175 3.03 -15.07 -18.93
C LEU A 175 4.10 -14.17 -18.27
N VAL A 176 4.04 -12.86 -18.53
CA VAL A 176 4.90 -11.86 -17.88
C VAL A 176 4.49 -11.65 -16.41
N ALA A 177 3.20 -11.57 -16.09
CA ALA A 177 2.74 -11.45 -14.71
C ALA A 177 3.16 -12.66 -13.87
N VAL A 178 3.06 -13.87 -14.42
CA VAL A 178 3.55 -15.10 -13.79
C VAL A 178 5.08 -15.10 -13.67
N ALA A 179 5.82 -14.62 -14.68
CA ALA A 179 7.27 -14.49 -14.62
C ALA A 179 7.72 -13.45 -13.57
N VAL A 180 7.04 -12.31 -13.47
CA VAL A 180 7.30 -11.27 -12.47
C VAL A 180 6.97 -11.78 -11.07
N VAL A 181 5.84 -12.46 -10.87
CA VAL A 181 5.50 -13.08 -9.60
C VAL A 181 6.51 -14.17 -9.24
N ALA A 182 6.96 -14.97 -10.20
CA ALA A 182 8.00 -15.97 -9.99
C ALA A 182 9.35 -15.33 -9.61
N VAL A 183 9.75 -14.22 -10.27
CA VAL A 183 10.96 -13.45 -9.94
C VAL A 183 10.83 -12.81 -8.56
N VAL A 184 9.68 -12.25 -8.20
CA VAL A 184 9.41 -11.68 -6.87
C VAL A 184 9.42 -12.77 -5.80
N VAL A 185 8.88 -13.96 -6.08
CA VAL A 185 8.90 -15.11 -5.16
C VAL A 185 10.32 -15.68 -5.02
N VAL A 186 11.07 -15.81 -6.10
CA VAL A 186 12.47 -16.24 -6.06
C VAL A 186 13.34 -15.21 -5.36
N ALA A 187 13.16 -13.91 -5.64
CA ALA A 187 13.80 -12.82 -4.91
C ALA A 187 13.39 -12.82 -3.43
N PHE A 188 12.15 -13.16 -3.09
CA PHE A 188 11.67 -13.32 -1.71
C PHE A 188 12.31 -14.52 -1.01
N LEU A 189 12.47 -15.65 -1.70
CA LEU A 189 13.10 -16.87 -1.16
C LEU A 189 14.62 -16.70 -0.99
N VAL A 190 15.29 -16.13 -1.99
CA VAL A 190 16.72 -15.80 -1.96
C VAL A 190 16.98 -14.73 -0.90
N SER A 191 16.12 -13.71 -0.82
CA SER A 191 16.21 -12.70 0.24
C SER A 191 15.98 -13.31 1.62
N ARG A 192 15.15 -14.33 1.85
CA ARG A 192 15.11 -14.95 3.20
C ARG A 192 16.44 -15.56 3.66
N VAL A 193 17.24 -16.10 2.74
CA VAL A 193 18.56 -16.66 3.06
C VAL A 193 19.62 -15.56 3.18
N VAL A 194 19.60 -14.59 2.27
CA VAL A 194 20.52 -13.44 2.28
C VAL A 194 20.21 -12.47 3.43
N LEU A 195 18.95 -12.11 3.67
CA LEU A 195 18.49 -11.23 4.75
C LEU A 195 18.84 -11.79 6.11
N ARG A 196 18.81 -13.11 6.35
CA ARG A 196 19.28 -13.67 7.62
C ARG A 196 20.78 -13.43 7.83
N ARG A 197 21.61 -13.60 6.79
CA ARG A 197 23.06 -13.34 6.86
C ARG A 197 23.36 -11.85 6.95
N THR A 198 22.65 -11.02 6.19
CA THR A 198 22.79 -9.57 6.18
C THR A 198 22.30 -8.96 7.48
N GLN A 199 21.21 -9.45 8.08
CA GLN A 199 20.72 -8.99 9.37
C GLN A 199 21.76 -9.21 10.47
N VAL A 200 22.40 -10.39 10.51
CA VAL A 200 23.52 -10.65 11.43
C VAL A 200 24.69 -9.67 11.19
N SER A 201 25.03 -9.39 9.93
CA SER A 201 26.08 -8.42 9.58
C SER A 201 25.70 -6.97 9.94
N LEU A 202 24.44 -6.59 9.76
CA LEU A 202 23.92 -5.26 10.11
C LEU A 202 23.91 -5.08 11.63
N GLU A 203 23.44 -6.08 12.39
CA GLU A 203 23.47 -6.08 13.86
C GLU A 203 24.91 -5.95 14.39
N ARG A 204 25.87 -6.66 13.79
CA ARG A 204 27.31 -6.49 14.09
C ARG A 204 27.83 -5.09 13.76
N GLY A 205 27.29 -4.45 12.73
CA GLY A 205 27.61 -3.07 12.34
C GLY A 205 26.97 -2.01 13.23
N GLY A 206 26.18 -2.40 14.24
CA GLY A 206 25.49 -1.48 15.15
C GLY A 206 24.06 -1.12 14.73
N TRP A 207 23.51 -1.75 13.69
CA TRP A 207 22.11 -1.55 13.31
C TRP A 207 21.19 -2.24 14.33
N THR A 208 20.29 -1.46 14.94
CA THR A 208 19.37 -1.96 15.98
C THR A 208 17.99 -2.36 15.44
N GLY A 209 17.84 -2.39 14.11
CA GLY A 209 16.62 -2.80 13.41
C GLY A 209 15.92 -1.64 12.69
N ALA A 210 15.09 -1.97 11.69
CA ALA A 210 14.43 -0.97 10.84
C ALA A 210 13.54 -0.01 11.62
N LEU A 211 12.86 -0.52 12.67
CA LEU A 211 11.92 0.25 13.47
C LEU A 211 12.60 1.06 14.60
N ARG A 212 13.93 1.03 14.72
CA ARG A 212 14.66 1.87 15.67
C ARG A 212 15.39 2.98 14.95
N LEU A 213 14.91 4.20 15.15
CA LEU A 213 15.49 5.44 14.64
C LEU A 213 16.65 5.86 15.54
N GLN A 214 17.85 5.87 14.99
CA GLN A 214 19.01 6.50 15.63
C GLN A 214 19.38 7.72 14.80
N LEU A 215 19.32 8.90 15.39
CA LEU A 215 19.65 10.15 14.72
C LEU A 215 20.89 10.75 15.36
N GLU A 216 21.92 10.95 14.54
CA GLU A 216 23.15 11.65 14.93
C GLU A 216 23.02 13.13 14.59
N SER A 217 23.47 14.00 15.49
CA SER A 217 23.39 15.47 15.35
C SER A 217 24.09 15.98 14.08
N ALA A 218 25.10 15.27 13.58
CA ALA A 218 25.78 15.59 12.31
C ALA A 218 24.87 15.52 11.07
N GLY A 219 23.81 14.70 11.12
CA GLY A 219 22.82 14.60 10.04
C GLY A 219 21.99 15.87 9.83
N ILE A 220 21.97 16.78 10.82
CA ILE A 220 21.22 18.05 10.81
C ILE A 220 21.67 18.98 9.70
N VAL A 221 22.98 19.13 9.52
CA VAL A 221 23.55 20.06 8.53
C VAL A 221 23.51 19.47 7.12
N LEU A 222 23.56 18.13 7.02
CA LEU A 222 23.56 17.43 5.74
C LEU A 222 22.21 17.48 5.03
N ILE A 223 21.08 17.51 5.75
CA ILE A 223 19.75 17.42 5.14
C ILE A 223 19.49 18.57 4.14
N PRO A 224 19.58 19.87 4.51
CA PRO A 224 19.31 20.94 3.55
C PRO A 224 20.29 20.95 2.38
N ALA A 225 21.58 20.67 2.63
CA ALA A 225 22.60 20.61 1.59
C ALA A 225 22.33 19.47 0.59
N CYS A 226 21.93 18.30 1.07
CA CYS A 226 21.59 17.16 0.22
C CYS A 226 20.29 17.39 -0.57
N ILE A 227 19.29 18.05 0.03
CA ILE A 227 18.08 18.47 -0.70
C ILE A 227 18.45 19.45 -1.82
N GLY A 228 19.32 20.43 -1.52
CA GLY A 228 19.83 21.38 -2.51
C GLY A 228 20.62 20.69 -3.62
N LEU A 229 21.43 19.68 -3.30
CA LEU A 229 22.17 18.89 -4.29
C LEU A 229 21.23 18.13 -5.23
N ASN A 230 20.19 17.49 -4.70
CA ASN A 230 19.17 16.81 -5.51
C ASN A 230 18.43 17.80 -6.42
N PHE A 231 18.01 18.94 -5.86
CA PHE A 231 17.32 19.98 -6.61
C PHE A 231 18.18 20.54 -7.74
N ALA A 232 19.46 20.82 -7.48
CA ALA A 232 20.40 21.32 -8.48
C ALA A 232 20.63 20.29 -9.59
N GLY A 233 20.81 19.01 -9.24
CA GLY A 233 20.97 17.91 -10.20
C GLY A 233 19.75 17.76 -11.10
N HIS A 234 18.55 17.76 -10.52
CA HIS A 234 17.29 17.66 -11.27
C HIS A 234 17.04 18.89 -12.16
N THR A 235 17.30 20.10 -11.66
CA THR A 235 17.21 21.34 -12.44
C THR A 235 18.14 21.28 -13.65
N LEU A 236 19.39 20.84 -13.46
CA LEU A 236 20.37 20.70 -14.53
C LEU A 236 19.92 19.68 -15.57
N ALA A 237 19.40 18.53 -15.13
CA ALA A 237 18.88 17.50 -16.00
C ALA A 237 17.74 18.01 -16.89
N LYS A 238 16.77 18.73 -16.31
CA LYS A 238 15.68 19.36 -17.07
C LYS A 238 16.17 20.47 -18.00
N ALA A 239 17.03 21.37 -17.51
CA ALA A 239 17.52 22.50 -18.29
C ALA A 239 18.33 22.07 -19.53
N LEU A 240 19.10 20.99 -19.40
CA LEU A 240 19.90 20.44 -20.50
C LEU A 240 19.18 19.32 -21.27
N SER A 241 17.92 19.01 -20.92
CA SER A 241 17.17 17.88 -21.49
C SER A 241 17.95 16.56 -21.47
N LEU A 242 18.64 16.30 -20.36
CA LEU A 242 19.42 15.08 -20.19
C LEU A 242 18.50 13.85 -20.16
N PRO A 243 18.99 12.69 -20.64
CA PRO A 243 18.22 11.45 -20.64
C PRO A 243 18.19 10.77 -19.24
N LEU A 244 18.20 11.55 -18.15
CA LEU A 244 18.41 11.10 -16.76
C LEU A 244 17.64 12.00 -15.78
N PHE A 245 17.46 11.56 -14.53
CA PHE A 245 16.75 12.32 -13.49
C PHE A 245 17.68 13.16 -12.60
N LEU A 246 18.85 12.61 -12.23
CA LEU A 246 19.89 13.22 -11.38
C LEU A 246 19.38 13.81 -10.05
N ASP A 247 18.34 13.23 -9.48
CA ASP A 247 17.57 13.76 -8.35
C ASP A 247 17.88 13.09 -6.99
N SER A 248 18.85 12.16 -6.97
CA SER A 248 19.04 11.24 -5.84
C SER A 248 20.48 11.16 -5.31
N THR A 249 21.40 11.98 -5.81
CA THR A 249 22.79 12.04 -5.31
C THR A 249 22.83 12.42 -3.83
N GLY A 250 22.14 13.48 -3.42
CA GLY A 250 22.00 13.91 -2.03
C GLY A 250 21.23 12.90 -1.17
N THR A 251 20.23 12.24 -1.76
CA THR A 251 19.46 11.15 -1.12
C THR A 251 20.37 9.99 -0.71
N ILE A 252 21.24 9.55 -1.63
CA ILE A 252 22.20 8.47 -1.39
C ILE A 252 23.29 8.92 -0.42
N LEU A 253 23.85 10.12 -0.63
CA LEU A 253 24.90 10.70 0.21
C LEU A 253 24.48 10.81 1.68
N SER A 254 23.31 11.41 1.94
CA SER A 254 22.76 11.53 3.28
C SER A 254 22.45 10.16 3.92
N GLY A 255 22.02 9.18 3.12
CA GLY A 255 21.89 7.79 3.55
C GLY A 255 23.22 7.23 4.05
N VAL A 256 24.25 7.23 3.20
CA VAL A 256 25.58 6.67 3.52
C VAL A 256 26.21 7.36 4.74
N LEU A 257 26.04 8.68 4.87
CA LEU A 257 26.66 9.48 5.93
C LEU A 257 25.88 9.52 7.25
N ALA A 258 24.55 9.45 7.21
CA ALA A 258 23.71 9.72 8.37
C ALA A 258 22.67 8.62 8.65
N GLY A 259 22.59 7.60 7.78
CA GLY A 259 21.79 6.40 7.97
C GLY A 259 20.45 6.38 7.22
N PRO A 260 19.73 5.23 7.28
CA PRO A 260 18.58 4.93 6.41
C PRO A 260 17.47 5.97 6.48
N TRP A 261 17.07 6.36 7.68
CA TRP A 261 15.96 7.26 7.88
C TRP A 261 16.25 8.68 7.41
N ILE A 262 17.49 9.15 7.58
CA ILE A 262 17.90 10.47 7.09
C ILE A 262 17.97 10.45 5.56
N GLY A 263 18.60 9.43 4.96
CA GLY A 263 18.63 9.26 3.52
C GLY A 263 17.24 9.20 2.90
N GLY A 264 16.36 8.36 3.47
CA GLY A 264 14.98 8.24 2.99
C GLY A 264 14.20 9.54 3.13
N SER A 265 14.30 10.24 4.27
CA SER A 265 13.63 11.53 4.46
C SER A 265 14.13 12.60 3.48
N VAL A 266 15.44 12.67 3.20
CA VAL A 266 15.98 13.60 2.19
C VAL A 266 15.36 13.31 0.82
N GLY A 267 15.34 12.06 0.38
CA GLY A 267 14.73 11.69 -0.90
C GLY A 267 13.24 12.01 -0.98
N PHE A 268 12.49 11.69 0.07
CA PHE A 268 11.06 12.00 0.14
C PHE A 268 10.80 13.50 0.04
N ILE A 269 11.53 14.30 0.81
CA ILE A 269 11.37 15.76 0.83
C ILE A 269 11.81 16.37 -0.49
N SER A 270 12.94 15.93 -1.06
CA SER A 270 13.43 16.42 -2.35
C SER A 270 12.38 16.26 -3.45
N ASN A 271 11.73 15.11 -3.55
CA ASN A 271 10.70 14.90 -4.57
C ASN A 271 9.43 15.74 -4.33
N LEU A 272 9.04 15.98 -3.08
CA LEU A 272 7.95 16.91 -2.77
C LEU A 272 8.31 18.36 -3.10
N VAL A 273 9.57 18.76 -2.87
CA VAL A 273 10.07 20.08 -3.26
C VAL A 273 10.06 20.21 -4.78
N SER A 274 10.63 19.23 -5.50
CA SER A 274 10.65 19.19 -6.97
C SER A 274 9.23 19.22 -7.55
N SER A 275 8.28 18.51 -6.95
CA SER A 275 6.87 18.48 -7.36
C SER A 275 6.21 19.85 -7.39
N ASN A 276 6.56 20.72 -6.45
CA ASN A 276 5.93 22.03 -6.35
C ASN A 276 6.76 23.13 -7.03
N THR A 277 7.80 22.78 -7.78
CA THR A 277 8.74 23.76 -8.36
C THR A 277 9.08 23.47 -9.81
N ILE A 278 9.73 22.34 -10.09
CA ILE A 278 10.34 22.04 -11.40
C ILE A 278 9.56 20.96 -12.15
N ASP A 279 9.04 19.96 -11.45
CA ASP A 279 8.42 18.80 -12.08
C ASP A 279 7.20 18.29 -11.29
N PRO A 280 5.96 18.67 -11.69
CA PRO A 280 4.72 18.24 -11.03
C PRO A 280 4.55 16.73 -10.90
N VAL A 281 5.23 15.95 -11.75
CA VAL A 281 5.17 14.48 -11.78
C VAL A 281 6.04 13.87 -10.68
N ALA A 282 6.91 14.64 -10.02
CA ALA A 282 7.86 14.12 -9.02
C ALA A 282 7.22 13.60 -7.72
N ALA A 283 6.02 14.07 -7.34
CA ALA A 283 5.43 13.77 -6.02
C ALA A 283 5.22 12.27 -5.74
N PRO A 284 4.60 11.47 -6.63
CA PRO A 284 4.46 10.03 -6.43
C PRO A 284 5.80 9.30 -6.23
N TYR A 285 6.88 9.77 -6.87
CA TYR A 285 8.20 9.17 -6.75
C TYR A 285 8.89 9.46 -5.41
N ALA A 286 8.31 10.29 -4.53
CA ALA A 286 8.85 10.51 -3.19
C ALA A 286 9.00 9.21 -2.38
N VAL A 287 8.12 8.22 -2.61
CA VAL A 287 8.23 6.89 -2.00
C VAL A 287 9.40 6.10 -2.58
N VAL A 288 9.67 6.23 -3.88
CA VAL A 288 10.82 5.61 -4.56
C VAL A 288 12.12 6.20 -4.00
N SER A 289 12.22 7.53 -3.97
CA SER A 289 13.38 8.24 -3.40
C SER A 289 13.58 7.93 -1.92
N PHE A 290 12.51 7.76 -1.14
CA PHE A 290 12.61 7.29 0.24
C PHE A 290 13.26 5.89 0.32
N ALA A 291 12.79 4.94 -0.50
CA ALA A 291 13.30 3.57 -0.50
C ALA A 291 14.78 3.49 -0.94
N VAL A 292 15.15 4.28 -1.95
CA VAL A 292 16.55 4.41 -2.42
C VAL A 292 17.44 4.97 -1.29
N GLY A 293 17.04 6.08 -0.66
CA GLY A 293 17.81 6.69 0.43
C GLY A 293 17.90 5.80 1.67
N PHE A 294 16.83 5.08 1.99
CA PHE A 294 16.82 4.11 3.08
C PHE A 294 17.82 2.98 2.83
N THR A 295 17.81 2.43 1.61
CA THR A 295 18.73 1.36 1.20
C THR A 295 20.18 1.82 1.20
N ALA A 296 20.43 3.03 0.69
CA ALA A 296 21.75 3.65 0.76
C ALA A 296 22.24 3.79 2.20
N GLY A 297 21.36 4.12 3.15
CA GLY A 297 21.75 4.19 4.55
C GLY A 297 22.02 2.87 5.24
N LEU A 298 21.45 1.75 4.77
CA LEU A 298 21.82 0.43 5.29
C LEU A 298 23.28 0.08 4.95
N SER A 299 23.76 0.57 3.80
CA SER A 299 25.13 0.34 3.33
C SER A 299 26.20 0.87 4.31
N ARG A 300 25.87 1.91 5.10
CA ARG A 300 26.72 2.49 6.15
C ARG A 300 27.15 1.42 7.16
N TYR A 301 26.20 0.64 7.66
CA TYR A 301 26.43 -0.39 8.67
C TYR A 301 27.21 -1.59 8.12
N LEU A 302 27.16 -1.78 6.80
CA LEU A 302 27.89 -2.85 6.10
C LEU A 302 29.26 -2.40 5.58
N ASN A 303 29.64 -1.13 5.79
CA ASN A 303 30.88 -0.52 5.28
C ASN A 303 31.06 -0.66 3.76
N TRP A 304 29.97 -0.64 2.99
CA TRP A 304 30.01 -0.81 1.53
C TRP A 304 30.76 0.31 0.82
N GLN A 305 30.71 1.53 1.37
CA GLN A 305 31.44 2.69 0.86
C GLN A 305 32.97 2.49 0.81
N LYS A 306 33.51 1.52 1.57
CA LYS A 306 34.95 1.22 1.64
C LYS A 306 35.41 0.14 0.66
N ARG A 307 34.50 -0.50 -0.10
CA ARG A 307 34.81 -1.68 -0.92
C ARG A 307 34.17 -1.57 -2.30
N ALA A 308 34.90 -1.93 -3.37
CA ALA A 308 34.37 -1.93 -4.73
C ALA A 308 33.12 -2.82 -4.90
N SER A 309 33.10 -3.99 -4.27
CA SER A 309 31.90 -4.85 -4.26
C SER A 309 30.70 -4.19 -3.57
N GLY A 310 30.95 -3.35 -2.56
CA GLY A 310 29.92 -2.56 -1.88
C GLY A 310 29.35 -1.46 -2.78
N TRP A 311 30.19 -0.80 -3.58
CA TRP A 311 29.76 0.20 -4.57
C TRP A 311 28.84 -0.41 -5.62
N ILE A 312 29.25 -1.55 -6.19
CA ILE A 312 28.45 -2.29 -7.19
C ILE A 312 27.13 -2.76 -6.58
N THR A 313 27.16 -3.29 -5.34
CA THR A 313 25.94 -3.74 -4.66
C THR A 313 24.99 -2.58 -4.37
N LEU A 314 25.50 -1.44 -3.92
CA LEU A 314 24.70 -0.25 -3.67
C LEU A 314 24.04 0.26 -4.97
N TRP A 315 24.82 0.38 -6.04
CA TRP A 315 24.31 0.73 -7.36
C TRP A 315 23.22 -0.23 -7.83
N ALA A 316 23.48 -1.54 -7.77
CA ALA A 316 22.55 -2.57 -8.21
C ALA A 316 21.21 -2.50 -7.46
N LEU A 317 21.27 -2.30 -6.14
CA LEU A 317 20.06 -2.17 -5.33
C LEU A 317 19.33 -0.85 -5.59
N CYS A 318 20.03 0.27 -5.74
CA CYS A 318 19.41 1.56 -6.00
C CYS A 318 18.61 1.55 -7.31
N PHE A 319 19.18 1.07 -8.42
CA PHE A 319 18.45 1.03 -9.69
C PHE A 319 17.33 0.00 -9.67
N ALA A 320 17.54 -1.19 -9.07
CA ALA A 320 16.49 -2.19 -8.99
C ALA A 320 15.28 -1.72 -8.16
N ILE A 321 15.53 -1.05 -7.03
CA ILE A 321 14.46 -0.48 -6.20
C ILE A 321 13.74 0.64 -6.96
N ALA A 322 14.49 1.52 -7.63
CA ALA A 322 13.90 2.57 -8.44
C ALA A 322 12.96 1.99 -9.50
N SER A 323 13.45 1.10 -10.35
CA SER A 323 12.65 0.61 -11.49
C SER A 323 11.44 -0.21 -11.05
N VAL A 324 11.58 -1.04 -10.00
CA VAL A 324 10.47 -1.85 -9.48
C VAL A 324 9.37 -1.00 -8.85
N LEU A 325 9.73 0.08 -8.14
CA LEU A 325 8.75 0.94 -7.48
C LEU A 325 8.17 2.01 -8.42
N SER A 326 8.95 2.50 -9.39
CA SER A 326 8.49 3.46 -10.40
C SER A 326 7.53 2.82 -11.41
N THR A 327 7.75 1.57 -11.83
CA THR A 327 6.94 0.93 -12.89
C THR A 327 5.42 0.95 -12.60
N PRO A 328 4.92 0.54 -11.42
CA PRO A 328 3.50 0.65 -11.09
C PRO A 328 3.00 2.08 -11.05
N ILE A 329 3.83 3.03 -10.59
CA ILE A 329 3.47 4.46 -10.54
C ILE A 329 3.24 4.97 -11.97
N ASN A 330 4.17 4.68 -12.88
CA ASN A 330 4.09 5.09 -14.28
C ASN A 330 2.81 4.54 -14.94
N LEU A 331 2.50 3.27 -14.71
CA LEU A 331 1.30 2.64 -15.28
C LEU A 331 -0.01 3.22 -14.73
N LEU A 332 -0.06 3.51 -13.43
CA LEU A 332 -1.29 3.98 -12.77
C LEU A 332 -1.56 5.47 -13.01
N PHE A 333 -0.53 6.31 -12.98
CA PHE A 333 -0.68 7.76 -13.02
C PHE A 333 -0.33 8.37 -14.38
N TYR A 334 0.50 7.70 -15.18
CA TYR A 334 1.13 8.28 -16.36
C TYR A 334 1.03 7.38 -17.61
N SER A 335 0.11 6.41 -17.61
CA SER A 335 -0.13 5.48 -18.73
C SER A 335 1.13 4.71 -19.21
N GLY A 336 2.09 4.50 -18.32
CA GLY A 336 3.36 3.81 -18.58
C GLY A 336 4.52 4.71 -18.95
N LEU A 337 4.30 6.02 -19.12
CA LEU A 337 5.35 7.00 -19.40
C LEU A 337 6.02 7.49 -18.12
N SER A 338 7.32 7.73 -18.20
CA SER A 338 8.19 8.20 -17.11
C SER A 338 8.41 9.71 -17.14
N GLY A 339 8.19 10.36 -18.29
CA GLY A 339 8.52 11.77 -18.51
C GLY A 339 9.97 12.00 -18.95
N VAL A 340 10.73 10.93 -19.21
CA VAL A 340 12.10 10.98 -19.73
C VAL A 340 12.11 10.48 -21.17
N GLY A 341 12.52 11.35 -22.11
CA GLY A 341 12.38 11.13 -23.55
C GLY A 341 12.83 9.75 -24.05
N PRO A 342 14.04 9.27 -23.70
CA PRO A 342 14.49 7.92 -24.11
C PRO A 342 13.68 6.76 -23.50
N ALA A 343 13.30 6.83 -22.22
CA ALA A 343 12.43 5.81 -21.63
C ALA A 343 11.06 5.80 -22.30
N ASP A 344 10.48 6.97 -22.54
CA ASP A 344 9.15 7.10 -23.16
C ASP A 344 9.15 6.62 -24.62
N SER A 345 10.24 6.90 -25.34
CA SER A 345 10.47 6.40 -26.70
C SER A 345 10.63 4.89 -26.72
N LEU A 346 11.42 4.35 -25.78
CA LEU A 346 11.61 2.91 -25.63
C LEU A 346 10.31 2.21 -25.23
N PHE A 347 9.54 2.79 -24.31
CA PHE A 347 8.22 2.28 -23.93
C PHE A 347 7.31 2.18 -25.15
N THR A 348 7.21 3.26 -25.93
CA THR A 348 6.37 3.31 -27.14
C THR A 348 6.83 2.28 -28.18
N PHE A 349 8.15 2.12 -28.36
CA PHE A 349 8.72 1.10 -29.24
C PHE A 349 8.42 -0.33 -28.74
N LEU A 350 8.60 -0.61 -27.45
CA LEU A 350 8.28 -1.92 -26.88
C LEU A 350 6.77 -2.22 -26.98
N LYS A 351 5.92 -1.20 -26.85
CA LYS A 351 4.48 -1.29 -27.09
C LYS A 351 4.15 -1.58 -28.56
N SER A 352 4.88 -1.02 -29.53
CA SER A 352 4.68 -1.33 -30.95
C SER A 352 5.12 -2.76 -31.30
N LEU A 353 6.07 -3.33 -30.53
CA LEU A 353 6.41 -4.75 -30.55
C LEU A 353 5.40 -5.64 -29.79
N HIS A 354 4.25 -5.10 -29.40
CA HIS A 354 3.19 -5.80 -28.69
C HIS A 354 3.61 -6.36 -27.31
N LEU A 355 4.63 -5.78 -26.66
CA LEU A 355 4.94 -6.16 -25.29
C LEU A 355 3.81 -5.75 -24.32
N PRO A 356 3.60 -6.56 -23.26
CA PRO A 356 2.78 -6.20 -22.11
C PRO A 356 3.16 -4.82 -21.57
N ALA A 357 2.16 -4.00 -21.22
CA ALA A 357 2.40 -2.66 -20.70
C ALA A 357 3.36 -2.66 -19.50
N PHE A 358 3.21 -3.64 -18.60
CA PHE A 358 4.11 -3.80 -17.46
C PHE A 358 5.56 -4.10 -17.87
N ALA A 359 5.80 -5.03 -18.80
CA ALA A 359 7.15 -5.34 -19.28
C ALA A 359 7.77 -4.17 -20.05
N ALA A 360 6.98 -3.53 -20.91
CA ALA A 360 7.42 -2.36 -21.67
C ALA A 360 7.82 -1.23 -20.73
N ALA A 361 6.98 -0.91 -19.73
CA ALA A 361 7.26 0.14 -18.76
C ALA A 361 8.48 -0.20 -17.90
N PHE A 362 8.58 -1.46 -17.42
CA PHE A 362 9.72 -1.89 -16.62
C PHE A 362 11.05 -1.81 -17.38
N LEU A 363 11.10 -2.31 -18.62
CA LEU A 363 12.32 -2.27 -19.42
C LEU A 363 12.71 -0.85 -19.82
N ALA A 364 11.73 -0.01 -20.13
CA ALA A 364 11.94 1.41 -20.38
C ALA A 364 12.54 2.12 -19.15
N GLU A 365 12.00 1.84 -17.97
CA GLU A 365 12.47 2.42 -16.71
C GLU A 365 13.90 1.96 -16.37
N VAL A 366 14.18 0.66 -16.48
CA VAL A 366 15.53 0.11 -16.25
C VAL A 366 16.57 0.75 -17.16
N ALA A 367 16.23 1.05 -18.42
CA ALA A 367 17.15 1.67 -19.37
C ALA A 367 17.64 3.07 -18.92
N VAL A 368 16.83 3.81 -18.16
CA VAL A 368 17.17 5.13 -17.61
C VAL A 368 17.74 5.03 -16.20
N ASP A 369 17.16 4.18 -15.35
CA ASP A 369 17.60 4.02 -13.95
C ASP A 369 19.01 3.45 -13.82
N VAL A 370 19.42 2.53 -14.70
CA VAL A 370 20.75 1.93 -14.68
C VAL A 370 21.86 2.99 -14.78
N PRO A 371 21.88 3.86 -15.82
CA PRO A 371 22.86 4.94 -15.91
C PRO A 371 22.63 6.05 -14.87
N ASP A 372 21.38 6.40 -14.56
CA ASP A 372 21.05 7.44 -13.57
C ASP A 372 21.60 7.08 -12.18
N LYS A 373 21.31 5.86 -11.71
CA LYS A 373 21.79 5.38 -10.42
C LYS A 373 23.29 5.13 -10.41
N LEU A 374 23.92 4.85 -11.55
CA LEU A 374 25.37 4.76 -11.61
C LEU A 374 26.01 6.11 -11.28
N ILE A 375 25.57 7.17 -11.95
CA ILE A 375 26.10 8.53 -11.77
C ILE A 375 25.82 9.02 -10.35
N THR A 376 24.59 8.87 -9.86
CA THR A 376 24.20 9.36 -8.53
C THR A 376 24.89 8.59 -7.39
N VAL A 377 25.05 7.26 -7.49
CA VAL A 377 25.79 6.46 -6.48
C VAL A 377 27.27 6.79 -6.49
N VAL A 378 27.91 6.83 -7.66
CA VAL A 378 29.34 7.17 -7.76
C VAL A 378 29.58 8.59 -7.23
N GLY A 379 28.78 9.56 -7.65
CA GLY A 379 28.86 10.93 -7.15
C GLY A 379 28.71 11.02 -5.63
N ALA A 380 27.70 10.36 -5.07
CA ALA A 380 27.49 10.32 -3.63
C ALA A 380 28.67 9.69 -2.87
N LEU A 381 29.22 8.58 -3.35
CA LEU A 381 30.33 7.90 -2.67
C LEU A 381 31.65 8.67 -2.77
N LEU A 382 31.93 9.32 -3.91
CA LEU A 382 33.10 10.20 -4.06
C LEU A 382 33.01 11.41 -3.11
N ILE A 383 31.85 12.05 -3.02
CA ILE A 383 31.62 13.14 -2.06
C ILE A 383 31.80 12.63 -0.62
N ALA A 384 31.22 11.47 -0.29
CA ALA A 384 31.34 10.88 1.03
C ALA A 384 32.79 10.55 1.42
N GLN A 385 33.62 10.13 0.46
CA GLN A 385 35.05 9.85 0.69
C GLN A 385 35.88 11.13 0.85
N GLY A 386 35.45 12.24 0.25
CA GLY A 386 36.12 13.54 0.39
C GLY A 386 35.80 14.27 1.70
N LEU A 387 34.79 13.85 2.45
CA LEU A 387 34.40 14.49 3.70
C LEU A 387 35.20 13.94 4.90
N PRO A 388 35.57 14.80 5.87
CA PRO A 388 36.25 14.37 7.08
C PRO A 388 35.36 13.45 7.93
N ALA A 389 35.99 12.53 8.66
CA ALA A 389 35.26 11.60 9.54
C ALA A 389 34.42 12.38 10.59
N PRO A 390 33.20 11.92 10.91
CA PRO A 390 32.38 12.56 11.93
C PRO A 390 33.11 12.60 13.27
N ALA A 391 33.01 13.72 14.00
CA ALA A 391 33.54 13.82 15.35
C ALA A 391 32.90 12.76 16.27
N GLU A 392 33.74 11.99 16.97
CA GLU A 392 33.28 11.01 17.96
C GLU A 392 32.61 11.74 19.14
N GLY A 393 31.40 11.31 19.54
CA GLY A 393 30.69 11.86 20.70
C GLY A 393 29.36 12.59 20.43
N ALA A 394 28.83 12.57 19.20
CA ALA A 394 27.51 13.13 18.94
C ALA A 394 26.40 12.39 19.71
N GLU A 395 25.60 13.13 20.46
CA GLU A 395 24.48 12.58 21.25
C GLU A 395 23.47 11.90 20.32
N ARG A 396 23.20 10.61 20.55
CA ARG A 396 22.31 9.79 19.71
C ARG A 396 20.90 9.81 20.27
N VAL A 397 19.97 10.44 19.55
CA VAL A 397 18.55 10.35 19.90
C VAL A 397 17.99 9.05 19.35
N ASN A 398 17.52 8.18 20.25
CA ASN A 398 16.87 6.92 19.92
C ASN A 398 15.34 7.05 19.98
N LEU A 399 14.65 6.76 18.88
CA LEU A 399 13.20 6.65 18.78
C LEU A 399 12.82 5.22 18.38
N ASP A 400 11.97 4.56 19.16
CA ASP A 400 11.44 3.23 18.82
C ASP A 400 10.09 3.36 18.10
N LEU A 401 10.10 3.21 16.77
CA LEU A 401 8.89 3.19 15.94
C LEU A 401 8.06 1.93 16.19
N ALA A 402 8.67 0.81 16.59
CA ALA A 402 7.91 -0.40 16.89
C ALA A 402 6.96 -0.16 18.06
N GLU A 403 7.41 0.60 19.06
CA GLU A 403 6.54 1.07 20.14
C GLU A 403 5.41 1.95 19.58
N ALA A 404 5.70 2.87 18.65
CA ALA A 404 4.68 3.73 18.02
C ALA A 404 3.60 2.93 17.27
N PHE A 405 3.98 1.92 16.47
CA PHE A 405 3.03 1.06 15.77
C PHE A 405 2.23 0.17 16.72
N THR A 406 2.87 -0.38 17.75
CA THR A 406 2.20 -1.28 18.70
C THR A 406 1.37 -0.54 19.75
N PHE A 407 1.63 0.73 20.01
CA PHE A 407 0.94 1.59 20.98
C PHE A 407 -0.58 1.59 20.80
N VAL A 408 -1.05 1.69 19.55
CA VAL A 408 -2.48 1.71 19.23
C VAL A 408 -3.13 0.38 19.59
N VAL A 409 -2.53 -0.74 19.21
CA VAL A 409 -3.08 -2.09 19.40
C VAL A 409 -2.93 -2.58 20.85
N ARG A 410 -1.91 -2.11 21.57
CA ARG A 410 -1.70 -2.41 23.00
C ARG A 410 -2.72 -1.72 23.92
N SER A 411 -3.34 -0.64 23.45
CA SER A 411 -4.28 0.14 24.26
C SER A 411 -5.57 -0.62 24.56
N MET A 412 -6.07 -0.49 25.80
CA MET A 412 -7.38 -0.99 26.21
C MET A 412 -8.48 -0.52 25.25
N ARG A 413 -9.32 -1.48 24.81
CA ARG A 413 -10.47 -1.25 23.90
C ARG A 413 -10.10 -0.52 22.60
N TRP A 414 -8.89 -0.73 22.08
CA TRP A 414 -8.39 -0.08 20.86
C TRP A 414 -9.36 -0.17 19.67
N ARG A 415 -10.02 -1.31 19.46
CA ARG A 415 -11.01 -1.50 18.39
C ARG A 415 -12.13 -0.47 18.45
N ARG A 416 -12.71 -0.27 19.64
CA ARG A 416 -13.78 0.71 19.85
C ARG A 416 -13.24 2.13 19.63
N LYS A 417 -12.04 2.43 20.11
CA LYS A 417 -11.42 3.74 19.90
C LYS A 417 -11.24 4.03 18.41
N ILE A 418 -10.65 3.10 17.66
CA ILE A 418 -10.48 3.21 16.20
C ILE A 418 -11.82 3.36 15.49
N LEU A 419 -12.83 2.56 15.84
CA LEU A 419 -14.16 2.67 15.22
C LEU A 419 -14.78 4.05 15.40
N VAL A 420 -14.66 4.66 16.59
CA VAL A 420 -15.13 6.03 16.81
C VAL A 420 -14.33 7.03 15.97
N GLY A 421 -13.01 6.87 15.89
CA GLY A 421 -12.16 7.69 15.01
C GLY A 421 -12.53 7.55 13.53
N ALA A 422 -12.83 6.33 13.08
CA ALA A 422 -13.31 6.01 11.75
C ALA A 422 -14.67 6.66 11.48
N SER A 423 -15.60 6.63 12.44
CA SER A 423 -16.88 7.34 12.34
C SER A 423 -16.67 8.86 12.24
N CYS A 424 -15.76 9.44 13.03
CA CYS A 424 -15.44 10.86 12.93
C CYS A 424 -14.93 11.23 11.53
N LEU A 425 -14.12 10.37 10.91
CA LEU A 425 -13.66 10.56 9.54
C LEU A 425 -14.75 10.33 8.50
N LEU A 426 -15.65 9.37 8.68
CA LEU A 426 -16.79 9.16 7.78
C LEU A 426 -17.67 10.43 7.68
N PHE A 427 -17.80 11.15 8.80
CA PHE A 427 -18.55 12.40 8.90
C PHE A 427 -17.65 13.65 8.87
N PHE A 428 -16.46 13.57 8.25
CA PHE A 428 -15.52 14.72 8.24
C PHE A 428 -16.12 15.99 7.63
N TRP A 429 -17.04 15.84 6.67
CA TRP A 429 -17.76 16.92 5.99
C TRP A 429 -18.63 17.77 6.93
N LEU A 430 -18.97 17.27 8.12
CA LEU A 430 -19.75 17.99 9.13
C LEU A 430 -18.90 18.89 10.04
N LEU A 431 -17.62 19.10 9.74
CA LEU A 431 -16.60 19.88 10.48
C LEU A 431 -16.37 19.45 11.94
N ILE A 432 -17.40 19.40 12.78
CA ILE A 432 -17.34 18.99 14.19
C ILE A 432 -16.69 17.60 14.35
N PRO A 433 -17.05 16.56 13.59
CA PRO A 433 -16.41 15.25 13.72
C PRO A 433 -14.93 15.28 13.33
N PHE A 434 -14.57 16.08 12.32
CA PHE A 434 -13.18 16.30 11.93
C PHE A 434 -12.38 17.01 13.04
N LEU A 435 -12.94 18.05 13.65
CA LEU A 435 -12.32 18.75 14.79
C LEU A 435 -12.16 17.83 16.02
N LEU A 436 -13.12 16.94 16.27
CA LEU A 436 -12.99 15.94 17.34
C LEU A 436 -11.88 14.93 17.05
N PHE A 437 -11.73 14.51 15.80
CA PHE A 437 -10.67 13.61 15.37
C PHE A 437 -9.28 14.22 15.54
N THR A 438 -9.08 15.45 15.05
CA THR A 438 -7.80 16.16 15.20
C THR A 438 -7.50 16.47 16.66
N GLY A 439 -8.50 16.86 17.44
CA GLY A 439 -8.40 17.05 18.89
C GLY A 439 -8.05 15.79 19.65
N TYR A 440 -8.54 14.63 19.21
CA TYR A 440 -8.15 13.34 19.78
C TYR A 440 -6.68 13.03 19.51
N ALA A 441 -6.17 13.34 18.31
CA ALA A 441 -4.74 13.20 18.01
C ALA A 441 -3.87 14.10 18.92
N VAL A 442 -4.31 15.32 19.23
CA VAL A 442 -3.64 16.17 20.23
C VAL A 442 -3.62 15.52 21.61
N ALA A 443 -4.75 14.93 22.04
CA ALA A 443 -4.83 14.25 23.32
C ALA A 443 -3.89 13.03 23.38
N VAL A 444 -3.72 12.29 22.28
CA VAL A 444 -2.73 11.22 22.15
C VAL A 444 -1.32 11.78 22.35
N ALA A 445 -0.96 12.84 21.62
CA ALA A 445 0.37 13.45 21.73
C ALA A 445 0.65 13.99 23.15
N ARG A 446 -0.37 14.55 23.82
CA ARG A 446 -0.29 15.02 25.21
C ARG A 446 -0.06 13.89 26.20
N ASN A 447 -0.79 12.77 26.07
CA ASN A 447 -0.61 11.58 26.90
C ASN A 447 0.82 11.03 26.76
N VAL A 448 1.30 10.89 25.52
CA VAL A 448 2.64 10.35 25.24
C VAL A 448 3.74 11.28 25.77
N ARG A 449 3.56 12.60 25.63
CA ARG A 449 4.46 13.60 26.22
C ARG A 449 4.54 13.48 27.74
N ALA A 450 3.41 13.22 28.40
CA ALA A 450 3.32 12.98 29.85
C ALA A 450 3.84 11.61 30.28
N GLY A 451 4.24 10.73 29.35
CA GLY A 451 4.73 9.39 29.64
C GLY A 451 3.65 8.33 29.82
N VAL A 452 2.42 8.61 29.40
CA VAL A 452 1.31 7.64 29.42
C VAL A 452 1.38 6.76 28.17
N HIS A 453 1.35 5.44 28.38
CA HIS A 453 1.48 4.43 27.31
C HIS A 453 0.12 3.89 26.79
N GLU A 454 -0.97 4.61 27.02
CA GLU A 454 -2.31 4.26 26.53
C GLU A 454 -2.98 5.38 25.74
N LEU A 455 -3.79 4.99 24.75
CA LEU A 455 -4.69 5.90 24.05
C LEU A 455 -5.67 6.57 25.03
N PRO A 456 -5.96 7.87 24.87
CA PRO A 456 -6.97 8.56 25.68
C PRO A 456 -8.37 7.96 25.46
N GLY A 457 -9.29 8.22 26.38
CA GLY A 457 -10.70 7.96 26.12
C GLY A 457 -11.30 9.01 25.18
N TRP A 458 -12.53 8.73 24.72
CA TRP A 458 -13.39 9.69 24.00
C TRP A 458 -14.20 10.58 24.96
N ASP A 459 -13.74 10.71 26.19
CA ASP A 459 -14.22 11.61 27.23
C ASP A 459 -13.71 13.04 27.01
N HIS A 460 -14.25 14.00 27.75
CA HIS A 460 -13.87 15.42 27.65
C HIS A 460 -13.95 16.00 26.22
N LEU A 461 -15.03 15.67 25.49
CA LEU A 461 -15.25 16.06 24.09
C LEU A 461 -15.06 17.56 23.83
N ARG A 462 -15.49 18.42 24.77
CA ARG A 462 -15.32 19.87 24.68
C ARG A 462 -13.85 20.29 24.59
N SER A 463 -12.98 19.66 25.39
CA SER A 463 -11.54 19.93 25.34
C SER A 463 -10.94 19.47 24.02
N LYS A 464 -11.33 18.28 23.54
CA LYS A 464 -10.85 17.76 22.25
C LYS A 464 -11.30 18.65 21.10
N LEU A 465 -12.56 19.06 21.08
CA LEU A 465 -13.08 19.97 20.05
C LEU A 465 -12.32 21.31 20.03
N LYS A 466 -12.07 21.89 21.21
CA LYS A 466 -11.26 23.12 21.34
C LYS A 466 -9.84 22.90 20.81
N ASP A 467 -9.18 21.82 21.21
CA ASP A 467 -7.81 21.52 20.80
C ASP A 467 -7.72 21.28 19.28
N GLY A 468 -8.70 20.58 18.70
CA GLY A 468 -8.80 20.35 17.26
C GLY A 468 -9.03 21.63 16.46
N ALA A 469 -9.91 22.52 16.95
CA ALA A 469 -10.14 23.83 16.33
C ALA A 469 -8.86 24.70 16.37
N LEU A 470 -8.18 24.75 17.51
CA LEU A 470 -6.96 25.55 17.66
C LEU A 470 -5.82 25.04 16.79
N ILE A 471 -5.64 23.72 16.67
CA ILE A 471 -4.63 23.14 15.77
C ILE A 471 -4.97 23.39 14.30
N LEU A 472 -6.24 23.30 13.92
CA LEU A 472 -6.66 23.64 12.56
C LEU A 472 -6.35 25.11 12.24
N VAL A 473 -6.67 26.03 13.15
CA VAL A 473 -6.32 27.45 12.99
C VAL A 473 -4.80 27.65 12.91
N LEU A 474 -4.01 26.97 13.75
CA LEU A 474 -2.55 27.05 13.69
C LEU A 474 -2.02 26.60 12.32
N PHE A 475 -2.53 25.49 11.78
CA PHE A 475 -2.14 25.03 10.46
C PHE A 475 -2.50 26.02 9.37
N LEU A 476 -3.70 26.61 9.43
CA LEU A 476 -4.09 27.66 8.48
C LEU A 476 -3.13 28.85 8.58
N VAL A 477 -2.88 29.36 9.78
CA VAL A 477 -2.00 30.53 10.02
C VAL A 477 -0.59 30.28 9.49
N TRP A 478 0.00 29.11 9.78
CA TRP A 478 1.34 28.76 9.29
C TRP A 478 1.40 28.56 7.77
N ASN A 479 0.28 28.30 7.09
CA ASN A 479 0.21 28.20 5.64
C ASN A 479 -0.14 29.52 4.93
N ILE A 480 -0.58 30.57 5.65
CA ILE A 480 -0.92 31.88 5.06
C ILE A 480 0.24 32.42 4.20
N PRO A 481 1.51 32.47 4.66
CA PRO A 481 2.60 33.03 3.85
C PRO A 481 2.79 32.28 2.53
N GLY A 482 2.71 30.95 2.58
CA GLY A 482 2.78 30.10 1.38
C GLY A 482 1.61 30.39 0.42
N ALA A 483 0.38 30.43 0.93
CA ALA A 483 -0.81 30.72 0.14
C ALA A 483 -0.79 32.11 -0.51
N VAL A 484 -0.35 33.14 0.24
CA VAL A 484 -0.24 34.52 -0.24
C VAL A 484 0.78 34.65 -1.37
N LEU A 485 1.88 33.88 -1.31
CA LEU A 485 2.90 33.88 -2.36
C LEU A 485 2.49 33.04 -3.58
N THR A 486 1.79 31.92 -3.36
CA THR A 486 1.53 30.93 -4.42
C THR A 486 0.25 31.21 -5.20
N ILE A 487 -0.85 31.63 -4.55
CA ILE A 487 -2.15 31.80 -5.22
C ILE A 487 -2.12 32.93 -6.27
N PRO A 488 -1.65 34.16 -5.94
CA PRO A 488 -1.61 35.24 -6.93
C PRO A 488 -0.64 34.93 -8.07
N ALA A 489 0.50 34.32 -7.75
CA ALA A 489 1.49 33.92 -8.73
C ALA A 489 0.96 32.81 -9.67
N GLY A 490 0.24 31.82 -9.14
CA GLY A 490 -0.38 30.77 -9.95
C GLY A 490 -1.46 31.29 -10.90
N LEU A 491 -2.31 32.21 -10.41
CA LEU A 491 -3.31 32.89 -11.24
C LEU A 491 -2.68 33.73 -12.35
N ALA A 492 -1.53 34.37 -12.08
CA ALA A 492 -0.78 35.14 -13.07
C ALA A 492 -0.16 34.27 -14.18
N THR A 493 0.17 33.00 -13.89
CA THR A 493 0.83 32.09 -14.84
C THR A 493 -0.13 31.17 -15.61
N ALA A 494 -1.38 31.05 -15.18
CA ALA A 494 -2.33 30.08 -15.72
C ALA A 494 -2.98 30.47 -17.06
N ASP A 495 -2.86 31.74 -17.50
CA ASP A 495 -3.53 32.21 -18.71
C ASP A 495 -2.60 33.09 -19.57
N PRO A 496 -1.89 32.50 -20.54
CA PRO A 496 -0.99 33.24 -21.43
C PRO A 496 -1.72 34.19 -22.40
N GLY A 497 -3.06 34.12 -22.50
CA GLY A 497 -3.82 34.73 -23.58
C GLY A 497 -4.96 35.68 -23.19
N GLN A 498 -5.45 35.70 -21.94
CA GLN A 498 -6.64 36.51 -21.60
C GLN A 498 -6.50 37.51 -20.45
N SER A 499 -5.41 37.54 -19.68
CA SER A 499 -5.25 38.56 -18.63
C SER A 499 -4.39 39.74 -19.08
N ALA A 500 -5.02 40.75 -19.71
CA ALA A 500 -4.40 42.05 -20.01
C ALA A 500 -3.89 42.82 -18.76
N LEU A 501 -4.12 42.28 -17.56
CA LEU A 501 -3.83 42.90 -16.26
C LEU A 501 -2.52 42.43 -15.60
N ILE A 502 -1.91 41.34 -16.06
CA ILE A 502 -0.70 40.79 -15.40
C ILE A 502 0.38 40.49 -16.45
N PRO A 503 1.45 41.31 -16.52
CA PRO A 503 2.57 41.06 -17.42
C PRO A 503 3.20 39.70 -17.13
N ASN A 504 3.62 39.00 -18.19
CA ASN A 504 4.35 37.74 -18.10
C ASN A 504 5.75 37.99 -17.49
N ASN A 505 5.82 38.10 -16.16
CA ASN A 505 7.01 38.46 -15.42
C ASN A 505 7.58 37.20 -14.74
N PRO A 506 8.86 36.84 -15.00
CA PRO A 506 9.49 35.69 -14.36
C PRO A 506 9.47 35.77 -12.82
N ALA A 507 9.32 36.97 -12.23
CA ALA A 507 9.14 37.15 -10.80
C ALA A 507 7.96 36.36 -10.21
N TYR A 508 6.86 36.18 -10.95
CA TYR A 508 5.72 35.40 -10.45
C TYR A 508 6.05 33.92 -10.29
N SER A 509 6.81 33.33 -11.22
CA SER A 509 7.26 31.94 -11.10
C SER A 509 8.18 31.74 -9.88
N VAL A 510 9.05 32.72 -9.60
CA VAL A 510 9.93 32.72 -8.41
C VAL A 510 9.10 32.83 -7.13
N LEU A 511 8.10 33.72 -7.08
CA LEU A 511 7.22 33.87 -5.92
C LEU A 511 6.39 32.60 -5.65
N ALA A 512 5.85 31.96 -6.69
CA ALA A 512 5.15 30.68 -6.58
C ALA A 512 6.08 29.58 -6.03
N GLY A 513 7.33 29.54 -6.49
CA GLY A 513 8.34 28.63 -5.98
C GLY A 513 8.65 28.85 -4.49
N ILE A 514 8.84 30.12 -4.07
CA ILE A 514 9.08 30.46 -2.65
C ILE A 514 7.85 30.09 -1.79
N GLY A 515 6.64 30.38 -2.26
CA GLY A 515 5.41 30.04 -1.55
C GLY A 515 5.22 28.53 -1.39
N SER A 516 5.56 27.76 -2.43
CA SER A 516 5.54 26.31 -2.41
C SER A 516 6.59 25.72 -1.44
N LEU A 517 7.80 26.26 -1.45
CA LEU A 517 8.86 25.90 -0.50
C LEU A 517 8.43 26.19 0.95
N TRP A 518 7.70 27.30 1.17
CA TRP A 518 7.12 27.60 2.47
C TRP A 518 6.08 26.56 2.89
N GLY A 519 5.20 26.13 1.98
CA GLY A 519 4.23 25.08 2.24
C GLY A 519 4.89 23.77 2.69
N VAL A 520 5.93 23.33 1.99
CA VAL A 520 6.72 22.15 2.38
C VAL A 520 7.40 22.36 3.73
N LEU A 521 7.98 23.54 3.97
CA LEU A 521 8.58 23.88 5.26
C LEU A 521 7.53 23.79 6.39
N ALA A 522 6.36 24.40 6.23
CA ALA A 522 5.27 24.36 7.20
C ALA A 522 4.81 22.92 7.50
N LEU A 523 4.77 22.05 6.48
CA LEU A 523 4.49 20.62 6.65
C LEU A 523 5.56 19.90 7.48
N LEU A 524 6.84 20.21 7.28
CA LEU A 524 7.93 19.61 8.05
C LEU A 524 8.01 20.15 9.48
N LEU A 525 7.60 21.40 9.69
CA LEU A 525 7.56 22.05 11.00
C LEU A 525 6.41 21.57 11.90
N GLN A 526 5.48 20.75 11.41
CA GLN A 526 4.31 20.32 12.18
C GLN A 526 4.68 19.72 13.54
N ALA A 527 5.72 18.88 13.61
CA ALA A 527 6.17 18.28 14.86
C ALA A 527 6.64 19.34 15.89
N ALA A 528 7.34 20.38 15.43
CA ALA A 528 7.79 21.48 16.29
C ALA A 528 6.65 22.41 16.71
N ILE A 529 5.73 22.72 15.79
CA ILE A 529 4.53 23.53 16.06
C ILE A 529 3.65 22.84 17.11
N TRP A 530 3.38 21.54 16.93
CA TRP A 530 2.62 20.74 17.90
C TRP A 530 3.32 20.66 19.24
N SER A 531 4.64 20.47 19.25
CA SER A 531 5.41 20.45 20.50
C SER A 531 5.28 21.75 21.29
N GLN A 532 5.34 22.90 20.62
CA GLN A 532 5.12 24.20 21.27
C GLN A 532 3.68 24.37 21.74
N TYR A 533 2.71 23.93 20.93
CA TYR A 533 1.30 23.93 21.32
C TYR A 533 1.05 23.09 22.58
N LEU A 534 1.66 21.91 22.67
CA LEU A 534 1.55 21.05 23.85
C LEU A 534 2.19 21.67 25.09
N LYS A 535 3.29 22.44 24.94
CA LYS A 535 4.00 23.08 26.06
C LYS A 535 3.29 24.35 26.57
N GLY A 536 2.92 25.26 25.68
CA GLY A 536 2.45 26.60 26.04
C GLY A 536 1.16 27.06 25.36
N GLY A 537 0.45 26.16 24.69
CA GLY A 537 -0.81 26.45 24.02
C GLY A 537 -0.66 27.21 22.71
N PHE A 538 -1.76 27.84 22.27
CA PHE A 538 -1.88 28.48 20.94
C PHE A 538 -0.80 29.53 20.66
N TRP A 539 -0.60 30.48 21.60
CA TRP A 539 0.35 31.57 21.41
C TRP A 539 1.81 31.11 21.37
N ALA A 540 2.16 30.06 22.12
CA ALA A 540 3.49 29.48 22.07
C ALA A 540 3.80 28.84 20.71
N ALA A 541 2.78 28.27 20.05
CA ALA A 541 2.92 27.66 18.73
C ALA A 541 3.02 28.67 17.58
N LEU A 542 2.59 29.92 17.78
CA LEU A 542 2.78 31.02 16.84
C LEU A 542 4.12 31.76 17.03
N ASN A 543 4.82 31.51 18.13
CA ASN A 543 6.12 32.13 18.40
C ASN A 543 7.20 31.48 17.51
N VAL A 544 7.42 32.07 16.33
CA VAL A 544 8.40 31.60 15.34
C VAL A 544 9.80 31.44 15.97
N PRO A 545 10.35 32.40 16.74
CA PRO A 545 11.62 32.20 17.44
C PRO A 545 11.65 30.97 18.37
N ALA A 546 10.57 30.66 19.08
CA ALA A 546 10.49 29.49 19.96
C ALA A 546 10.43 28.18 19.17
N VAL A 547 9.72 28.16 18.04
CA VAL A 547 9.69 27.02 17.10
C VAL A 547 11.07 26.82 16.47
N LEU A 548 11.70 27.88 15.98
CA LEU A 548 13.05 27.86 15.40
C LEU A 548 14.11 27.43 16.42
N ARG A 549 13.98 27.83 17.70
CA ARG A 549 14.91 27.41 18.75
C ARG A 549 14.89 25.89 18.91
N ARG A 550 13.71 25.26 18.96
CA ARG A 550 13.60 23.79 18.99
C ARG A 550 14.22 23.12 17.77
N LEU A 551 14.05 23.71 16.58
CA LEU A 551 14.71 23.20 15.37
C LEU A 551 16.23 23.18 15.50
N ARG A 552 16.83 24.24 16.07
CA ARG A 552 18.30 24.33 16.20
C ARG A 552 18.89 23.27 17.12
N PHE A 553 18.15 22.82 18.13
CA PHE A 553 18.63 21.77 19.05
C PHE A 553 18.50 20.36 18.46
N ASN A 554 17.52 20.10 17.58
CA ASN A 554 17.27 18.75 17.04
C ASN A 554 16.58 18.78 15.66
N LEU A 555 17.22 19.41 14.68
CA LEU A 555 16.66 19.64 13.34
C LEU A 555 16.36 18.31 12.61
N GLY A 556 17.26 17.33 12.72
CA GLY A 556 17.17 16.05 12.04
C GLY A 556 16.01 15.24 12.59
N LEU A 557 15.85 15.24 13.92
CA LEU A 557 14.69 14.65 14.59
C LEU A 557 13.38 15.34 14.18
N THR A 558 13.37 16.66 14.07
CA THR A 558 12.18 17.40 13.64
C THR A 558 11.79 17.05 12.21
N ILE A 559 12.76 17.09 11.29
CA ILE A 559 12.53 16.78 9.87
C ILE A 559 12.10 15.34 9.70
N VAL A 560 12.78 14.38 10.36
CA VAL A 560 12.45 12.96 10.24
C VAL A 560 11.07 12.67 10.83
N VAL A 561 10.74 13.19 12.02
CA VAL A 561 9.40 13.02 12.61
C VAL A 561 8.32 13.72 11.77
N GLY A 562 8.60 14.90 11.23
CA GLY A 562 7.71 15.62 10.32
C GLY A 562 7.45 14.83 9.04
N ALA A 563 8.51 14.43 8.33
CA ALA A 563 8.43 13.62 7.11
C ALA A 563 7.72 12.29 7.36
N LEU A 564 8.01 11.60 8.46
CA LEU A 564 7.32 10.37 8.86
C LEU A 564 5.83 10.60 9.12
N THR A 565 5.47 11.69 9.79
CA THR A 565 4.07 12.02 10.06
C THR A 565 3.30 12.28 8.76
N VAL A 566 3.92 12.98 7.81
CA VAL A 566 3.35 13.20 6.47
C VAL A 566 3.25 11.88 5.72
N ALA A 567 4.32 11.09 5.65
CA ALA A 567 4.35 9.80 4.96
C ALA A 567 3.30 8.83 5.52
N LEU A 568 3.15 8.76 6.85
CA LEU A 568 2.12 7.97 7.52
C LEU A 568 0.72 8.47 7.17
N SER A 569 0.51 9.79 7.13
CA SER A 569 -0.79 10.37 6.75
C SER A 569 -1.15 10.06 5.30
N VAL A 570 -0.19 10.17 4.38
CA VAL A 570 -0.35 9.77 2.97
C VAL A 570 -0.60 8.27 2.87
N ALA A 571 0.18 7.44 3.56
CA ALA A 571 -0.05 5.99 3.60
C ALA A 571 -1.42 5.63 4.20
N GLY A 572 -1.90 6.42 5.17
CA GLY A 572 -3.24 6.29 5.76
C GLY A 572 -4.35 6.62 4.77
N LEU A 573 -4.17 7.68 3.95
CA LEU A 573 -5.06 8.04 2.85
C LEU A 573 -5.07 6.96 1.76
N VAL A 574 -3.91 6.36 1.51
CA VAL A 574 -3.72 5.30 0.52
C VAL A 574 -4.24 3.95 1.02
N GLY A 575 -4.22 3.71 2.34
CA GLY A 575 -4.97 2.65 3.02
C GLY A 575 -4.94 1.26 2.37
N LEU A 576 -3.78 0.89 1.80
CA LEU A 576 -3.34 -0.45 1.35
C LEU A 576 -4.34 -1.26 0.45
N ALA A 577 -4.47 -0.84 -0.81
CA ALA A 577 -5.00 -1.63 -1.96
C ALA A 577 -6.49 -2.10 -1.91
N ALA A 578 -7.42 -1.13 -1.95
CA ALA A 578 -8.86 -1.23 -2.29
C ALA A 578 -9.88 -1.35 -1.12
N ILE A 579 -10.97 -0.59 -1.31
CA ILE A 579 -12.24 -0.45 -0.53
C ILE A 579 -12.22 0.61 0.59
N VAL A 580 -13.25 1.47 0.58
CA VAL A 580 -13.55 2.59 1.51
C VAL A 580 -13.41 2.20 2.99
N VAL A 581 -13.71 0.95 3.34
CA VAL A 581 -13.60 0.41 4.71
C VAL A 581 -12.14 0.36 5.21
N GLY A 582 -11.17 0.14 4.32
CA GLY A 582 -9.74 0.13 4.66
C GLY A 582 -9.24 1.50 5.11
N ILE A 583 -9.51 2.54 4.31
CA ILE A 583 -9.11 3.94 4.57
C ILE A 583 -9.65 4.43 5.92
N LEU A 584 -10.91 4.12 6.22
CA LEU A 584 -11.57 4.53 7.47
C LEU A 584 -10.88 3.97 8.73
N VAL A 585 -10.17 2.85 8.62
CA VAL A 585 -9.45 2.21 9.74
C VAL A 585 -7.97 2.57 9.72
N THR A 586 -7.35 2.63 8.54
CA THR A 586 -5.93 2.92 8.37
C THR A 586 -5.59 4.37 8.66
N LEU A 587 -6.45 5.32 8.30
CA LEU A 587 -6.19 6.74 8.52
C LEU A 587 -6.17 7.12 10.02
N PRO A 588 -7.15 6.73 10.86
CA PRO A 588 -7.05 6.91 12.31
C PRO A 588 -5.79 6.28 12.92
N TYR A 589 -5.49 5.05 12.48
CA TYR A 589 -4.33 4.32 12.95
C TYR A 589 -3.03 5.07 12.65
N ALA A 590 -2.84 5.50 11.40
CA ALA A 590 -1.66 6.23 10.98
C ALA A 590 -1.55 7.63 11.63
N SER A 591 -2.66 8.37 11.73
CA SER A 591 -2.68 9.67 12.39
C SER A 591 -2.30 9.59 13.88
N TRP A 592 -2.70 8.54 14.58
CA TRP A 592 -2.35 8.38 16.00
C TRP A 592 -0.92 7.91 16.23
N ILE A 593 -0.35 7.16 15.29
CA ILE A 593 1.10 6.89 15.26
C ILE A 593 1.86 8.20 15.09
N GLY A 594 1.44 9.06 14.14
CA GLY A 594 2.02 10.40 13.97
C GLY A 594 1.95 11.23 15.25
N ALA A 595 0.78 11.26 15.91
CA ALA A 595 0.60 11.93 17.20
C ALA A 595 1.50 11.36 18.31
N TYR A 596 1.71 10.05 18.35
CA TYR A 596 2.65 9.42 19.27
C TYR A 596 4.08 9.92 19.03
N LEU A 597 4.53 9.94 17.77
CA LEU A 597 5.88 10.42 17.41
C LEU A 597 6.08 11.89 17.81
N VAL A 598 5.07 12.74 17.58
CA VAL A 598 5.07 14.14 18.00
C VAL A 598 5.13 14.29 19.53
N GLY A 599 4.39 13.46 20.27
CA GLY A 599 4.44 13.44 21.74
C GLY A 599 5.80 13.02 22.29
N ARG A 600 6.42 11.98 21.71
CA ARG A 600 7.78 11.55 22.04
C ARG A 600 8.82 12.63 21.71
N TYR A 601 8.71 13.23 20.53
CA TYR A 601 9.54 14.35 20.11
C TYR A 601 9.47 15.53 21.11
N ALA A 602 8.26 15.89 21.52
CA ALA A 602 8.06 16.97 22.49
C ALA A 602 8.72 16.65 23.84
N ARG A 603 8.61 15.41 24.34
CA ARG A 603 9.25 14.98 25.59
C ARG A 603 10.78 15.03 25.52
N ILE A 604 11.37 14.54 24.43
CA ILE A 604 12.83 14.54 24.23
C ILE A 604 13.35 15.99 24.18
N THR A 605 12.70 16.84 23.38
CA THR A 605 13.14 18.23 23.22
C THR A 605 12.84 19.11 24.43
N ASP A 606 11.82 18.79 25.23
CA ASP A 606 11.59 19.46 26.51
C ASP A 606 12.70 19.18 27.52
N ALA A 607 13.17 17.94 27.61
CA ALA A 607 14.26 17.55 28.50
C ALA A 607 15.61 18.20 28.11
N ALA A 608 15.85 18.41 26.82
CA ALA A 608 17.07 19.06 26.33
C ALA A 608 17.06 20.59 26.47
N LEU A 609 15.89 21.20 26.71
CA LEU A 609 15.69 22.65 26.84
C LEU A 609 15.42 23.11 28.27
N ALA A 610 15.31 22.17 29.21
CA ALA A 610 15.19 22.40 30.65
C ALA A 610 16.59 22.43 31.26
#